data_AF-A0A4Q4YWK9-F1
#
_entry.id   AF-A0A4Q4YWK9-F1
#
_cell.length_a   1.000
_cell.length_b   1.000
_cell.length_c   1.000
_cell.angle_alpha   90.00
_cell.angle_beta   90.00
_cell.angle_gamma   90.00
#
_symmetry.space_group_name_H-M   'P 1'
#
loop_
_entity.id
_entity.type
_entity.pdbx_description
1 polymer ?
#
loop_
_entity_poly.entity_id
_entity_poly.type
_entity_poly.pdbx_seq_one_letter_code
_entity_poly.pdbx_strand_id
1 'polypeptide(L)'
;MQLRPRREARRGVSTFEPPDCSTTMTQFGQLSALDSKQDVTQLAESVAHFYLLSEDYIGKRVAGFPALLPTVSRMPWIPIGAAWDEMSSLYSSTASRAERPFADLTSEGISLFIFATITVSSFAAAAIPLLELALGYAKPNACSGVCVNTHDPPIIRRDDGTYFRFLTGARIAVHSAPDITGPWRYEGAALPAGSVIDLPGNQDLWAPEVMKVGNTYYMYCSASTFCSQESAIWVATSPSLDMNTWTDLGIIVQSSRGSPFNAIDPSFLNVGGQPLLTFGSFWEDIHQVSLADPASLATETPQQIAFDPVTTEQEGPALFP
;
A
#
# COMPACT_ATOMS: atom_id res chain seq x y z
N MET A 1 -22.17 -50.21 -18.52
CA MET A 1 -21.33 -49.01 -18.27
C MET A 1 -22.29 -47.86 -18.03
N GLN A 2 -22.59 -47.59 -16.76
CA GLN A 2 -23.67 -46.71 -16.30
C GLN A 2 -22.99 -45.53 -15.60
N LEU A 3 -23.10 -44.33 -16.20
CA LEU A 3 -22.46 -43.11 -15.68
C LEU A 3 -23.26 -42.61 -14.47
N ARG A 4 -22.57 -42.43 -13.33
CA ARG A 4 -23.14 -41.84 -12.12
C ARG A 4 -23.31 -40.33 -12.30
N PRO A 5 -24.39 -39.70 -11.79
CA PRO A 5 -24.53 -38.25 -11.81
C PRO A 5 -23.54 -37.57 -10.86
N ARG A 6 -22.95 -36.46 -11.31
CA ARG A 6 -22.18 -35.52 -10.48
C ARG A 6 -23.09 -34.95 -9.39
N ARG A 7 -22.66 -35.01 -8.14
CA ARG A 7 -23.30 -34.29 -7.03
C ARG A 7 -23.19 -32.79 -7.31
N GLU A 8 -24.32 -32.12 -7.44
CA GLU A 8 -24.42 -30.67 -7.27
C GLU A 8 -24.01 -30.33 -5.83
N ALA A 9 -22.91 -29.59 -5.68
CA ALA A 9 -22.62 -28.90 -4.44
C ALA A 9 -23.65 -27.78 -4.29
N ARG A 10 -24.55 -27.91 -3.32
CA ARG A 10 -25.40 -26.79 -2.87
C ARG A 10 -24.46 -25.65 -2.46
N ARG A 11 -24.48 -24.54 -3.19
CA ARG A 11 -24.00 -23.26 -2.66
C ARG A 11 -24.91 -22.92 -1.49
N GLY A 12 -24.39 -23.09 -0.28
CA GLY A 12 -24.99 -22.43 0.87
C GLY A 12 -24.88 -20.93 0.62
N VAL A 13 -26.00 -20.22 0.69
CA VAL A 13 -26.00 -18.77 0.83
C VAL A 13 -25.38 -18.50 2.21
N SER A 14 -24.07 -18.28 2.22
CA SER A 14 -23.37 -17.69 3.35
C SER A 14 -23.96 -16.30 3.51
N THR A 15 -24.70 -16.05 4.60
CA THR A 15 -24.98 -14.69 5.02
C THR A 15 -23.65 -14.11 5.48
N PHE A 16 -22.92 -13.50 4.55
CA PHE A 16 -21.66 -12.83 4.84
C PHE A 16 -21.95 -11.72 5.86
N GLU A 17 -21.36 -11.81 7.04
CA GLU A 17 -21.40 -10.71 8.00
C GLU A 17 -20.64 -9.53 7.39
N PRO A 18 -21.14 -8.28 7.52
CA PRO A 18 -20.43 -7.12 7.00
C PRO A 18 -19.03 -7.02 7.65
N PRO A 19 -18.01 -6.56 6.90
CA PRO A 19 -16.64 -6.45 7.41
C PRO A 19 -16.58 -5.61 8.70
N ASP A 20 -15.69 -5.98 9.64
CA ASP A 20 -15.46 -5.24 10.88
C ASP A 20 -14.71 -3.93 10.58
N CYS A 21 -15.50 -2.92 10.27
CA CYS A 21 -15.04 -1.57 9.95
C CYS A 21 -14.44 -0.77 11.11
N SER A 22 -14.43 -1.30 12.33
CA SER A 22 -13.89 -0.56 13.48
C SER A 22 -12.41 -0.24 13.30
N THR A 23 -11.65 -1.12 12.63
CA THR A 23 -10.23 -0.94 12.30
C THR A 23 -10.02 0.15 11.24
N THR A 24 -10.82 0.16 10.17
CA THR A 24 -10.74 1.16 9.08
C THR A 24 -11.06 2.57 9.56
N MET A 25 -12.11 2.72 10.37
CA MET A 25 -12.46 4.00 11.02
C MET A 25 -11.36 4.47 11.99
N THR A 26 -10.67 3.53 12.65
CA THR A 26 -9.54 3.85 13.53
C THR A 26 -8.34 4.33 12.71
N GLN A 27 -8.05 3.72 11.56
CA GLN A 27 -6.98 4.15 10.67
C GLN A 27 -7.28 5.53 10.05
N PHE A 28 -8.53 5.80 9.67
CA PHE A 28 -8.98 7.12 9.22
C PHE A 28 -8.89 8.18 10.33
N GLY A 29 -9.27 7.81 11.56
CA GLY A 29 -9.12 8.62 12.77
C GLY A 29 -7.65 8.87 13.15
N GLN A 30 -6.77 7.88 12.94
CA GLN A 30 -5.33 7.99 13.21
C GLN A 30 -4.61 8.82 12.16
N LEU A 31 -4.98 8.74 10.88
CA LEU A 31 -4.44 9.59 9.82
C LEU A 31 -4.85 11.06 10.01
N SER A 32 -6.10 11.32 10.37
CA SER A 32 -6.55 12.68 10.74
C SER A 32 -5.93 13.19 12.06
N ALA A 33 -5.54 12.30 12.98
CA ALA A 33 -4.83 12.67 14.20
C ALA A 33 -3.31 12.88 14.01
N LEU A 34 -2.67 12.12 13.10
CA LEU A 34 -1.28 12.31 12.67
C LEU A 34 -1.08 13.68 11.99
N ASP A 35 -2.13 14.21 11.39
CA ASP A 35 -2.21 15.56 10.81
C ASP A 35 -2.01 16.69 11.84
N SER A 36 -2.09 16.39 13.15
CA SER A 36 -1.90 17.37 14.23
C SER A 36 -0.54 17.33 14.93
N LYS A 37 0.28 16.30 14.69
CA LYS A 37 1.53 16.06 15.42
C LYS A 37 2.60 15.42 14.53
N GLN A 38 3.23 16.21 13.66
CA GLN A 38 4.56 15.86 13.19
C GLN A 38 5.58 16.28 14.24
N ASP A 39 5.93 15.37 15.15
CA ASP A 39 7.06 15.54 16.05
C ASP A 39 7.99 14.32 15.92
N VAL A 40 9.29 14.60 15.83
CA VAL A 40 10.39 13.70 15.45
C VAL A 40 10.56 12.51 16.43
N THR A 41 9.78 12.47 17.51
CA THR A 41 9.79 11.48 18.57
C THR A 41 9.27 10.10 18.15
N GLN A 42 8.36 10.01 17.19
CA GLN A 42 7.76 8.73 16.75
C GLN A 42 8.71 7.84 15.92
N LEU A 43 9.70 8.47 15.27
CA LEU A 43 10.79 7.78 14.58
C LEU A 43 11.74 7.10 15.57
N ALA A 44 11.94 7.69 16.76
CA ALA A 44 12.78 7.10 17.81
C ALA A 44 12.09 5.90 18.50
N GLU A 45 10.77 5.96 18.68
CA GLU A 45 9.99 4.86 19.26
C GLU A 45 9.89 3.66 18.31
N SER A 46 9.79 3.89 17.00
CA SER A 46 9.77 2.80 16.00
C SER A 46 11.09 2.03 15.93
N VAL A 47 12.23 2.72 16.10
CA VAL A 47 13.56 2.08 16.16
C VAL A 47 13.74 1.26 17.45
N ALA A 48 13.23 1.75 18.58
CA ALA A 48 13.24 1.01 19.84
C ALA A 48 12.34 -0.25 19.80
N HIS A 49 11.19 -0.17 19.12
CA HIS A 49 10.27 -1.29 18.99
C HIS A 49 10.80 -2.40 18.06
N PHE A 50 11.56 -2.03 17.02
CA PHE A 50 12.24 -2.98 16.14
C PHE A 50 13.35 -3.78 16.85
N TYR A 51 14.07 -3.14 17.79
CA TYR A 51 15.06 -3.82 18.63
C TYR A 51 14.42 -4.84 19.57
N LEU A 52 13.28 -4.50 20.20
CA LEU A 52 12.58 -5.39 21.14
C LEU A 52 11.90 -6.59 20.44
N LEU A 53 11.40 -6.41 19.21
CA LEU A 53 10.81 -7.50 18.42
C LEU A 53 11.86 -8.50 17.91
N SER A 54 13.11 -8.07 17.72
CA SER A 54 14.21 -8.95 17.29
C SER A 54 14.63 -9.96 18.37
N GLU A 55 14.61 -9.56 19.65
CA GLU A 55 14.87 -10.44 20.79
C GLU A 55 13.78 -11.52 20.93
N ASP A 56 12.52 -11.15 20.72
CA ASP A 56 11.37 -12.04 20.93
C ASP A 56 11.14 -13.01 19.75
N TYR A 57 11.54 -12.61 18.53
CA TYR A 57 11.47 -13.46 17.33
C TYR A 57 12.63 -14.47 17.24
N ILE A 58 13.82 -14.12 17.73
CA ILE A 58 14.99 -15.02 17.76
C ILE A 58 14.88 -16.01 18.92
N GLY A 59 14.32 -15.60 20.08
CA GLY A 59 14.13 -16.49 21.23
C GLY A 59 13.13 -17.64 21.01
N LYS A 60 12.15 -17.49 20.10
CA LYS A 60 11.05 -18.45 19.93
C LYS A 60 11.23 -19.50 18.82
N ARG A 61 12.27 -19.42 17.97
CA ARG A 61 12.49 -20.39 16.87
C ARG A 61 13.71 -21.33 17.01
N VAL A 62 14.42 -21.33 18.14
CA VAL A 62 15.53 -22.29 18.36
C VAL A 62 15.02 -23.68 18.84
N ALA A 63 13.74 -23.82 19.17
CA ALA A 63 13.17 -25.10 19.60
C ALA A 63 12.31 -25.77 18.51
N GLY A 64 12.94 -26.49 17.58
CA GLY A 64 12.30 -27.61 16.88
C GLY A 64 12.19 -27.51 15.35
N PHE A 65 13.18 -28.04 14.63
CA PHE A 65 13.09 -29.29 13.84
C PHE A 65 14.38 -29.50 13.02
N PRO A 66 14.88 -30.74 12.88
CA PRO A 66 16.06 -31.05 12.09
C PRO A 66 15.74 -31.42 10.63
N ALA A 67 16.75 -31.24 9.77
CA ALA A 67 16.98 -31.87 8.47
C ALA A 67 16.19 -31.38 7.23
N LEU A 68 16.90 -30.74 6.29
CA LEU A 68 17.16 -31.24 4.92
C LEU A 68 17.66 -30.09 4.00
N LEU A 69 18.95 -30.09 3.68
CA LEU A 69 19.56 -29.47 2.49
C LEU A 69 20.00 -30.64 1.58
N PRO A 70 19.98 -30.54 0.23
CA PRO A 70 20.93 -29.66 -0.47
C PRO A 70 20.53 -29.17 -1.88
N THR A 71 20.52 -27.85 -2.15
CA THR A 71 20.90 -27.30 -3.47
C THR A 71 21.31 -25.83 -3.41
N VAL A 72 22.34 -25.47 -2.63
CA VAL A 72 23.05 -24.18 -2.80
C VAL A 72 24.54 -24.42 -2.57
N SER A 73 25.17 -25.15 -3.49
CA SER A 73 26.61 -25.33 -3.55
C SER A 73 27.14 -24.52 -4.73
N ARG A 74 27.37 -23.21 -4.52
CA ARG A 74 28.31 -22.33 -5.28
C ARG A 74 28.10 -20.85 -4.89
N MET A 75 28.48 -20.49 -3.67
CA MET A 75 28.89 -19.12 -3.31
C MET A 75 30.09 -19.25 -2.35
N PRO A 76 31.12 -18.40 -2.47
CA PRO A 76 32.28 -18.46 -1.59
C PRO A 76 31.85 -18.03 -0.18
N TRP A 77 31.81 -19.00 0.73
CA TRP A 77 31.57 -18.80 2.14
C TRP A 77 32.71 -17.98 2.77
N ILE A 78 32.38 -16.80 3.28
CA ILE A 78 33.08 -16.27 4.46
C ILE A 78 32.51 -17.07 5.65
N PRO A 79 33.34 -17.76 6.46
CA PRO A 79 32.84 -18.60 7.53
C PRO A 79 32.31 -17.72 8.67
N ILE A 80 31.01 -17.46 8.67
CA ILE A 80 30.28 -16.77 9.76
C ILE A 80 30.50 -17.49 11.11
N GLY A 81 30.76 -18.79 11.10
CA GLY A 81 31.10 -19.56 12.32
C GLY A 81 32.40 -19.12 13.00
N ALA A 82 33.44 -18.76 12.23
CA ALA A 82 34.71 -18.32 12.81
C ALA A 82 34.59 -16.94 13.46
N ALA A 83 33.84 -16.03 12.83
CA ALA A 83 33.53 -14.72 13.40
C ALA A 83 32.63 -14.82 14.63
N TRP A 84 31.72 -15.79 14.68
CA TRP A 84 30.88 -16.06 15.84
C TRP A 84 31.67 -16.64 17.01
N ASP A 85 32.57 -17.60 16.75
CA ASP A 85 33.43 -18.17 17.80
C ASP A 85 34.45 -17.15 18.33
N GLU A 86 34.99 -16.26 17.46
CA GLU A 86 35.83 -15.13 17.89
C GLU A 86 35.03 -14.10 18.71
N MET A 87 33.85 -13.68 18.25
CA MET A 87 33.01 -12.72 19.00
C MET A 87 32.51 -13.30 20.32
N SER A 88 32.11 -14.57 20.35
CA SER A 88 31.62 -15.23 21.55
C SER A 88 32.75 -15.47 22.56
N SER A 89 33.98 -15.72 22.09
CA SER A 89 35.19 -15.77 22.91
C SER A 89 35.56 -14.38 23.47
N LEU A 90 35.53 -13.33 22.64
CA LEU A 90 35.76 -11.95 23.04
C LEU A 90 34.71 -11.47 24.06
N TYR A 91 33.43 -11.78 23.86
CA TYR A 91 32.34 -11.46 24.78
C TYR A 91 32.45 -12.22 26.10
N SER A 92 32.78 -13.52 26.07
CA SER A 92 32.94 -14.33 27.29
C SER A 92 34.19 -13.92 28.10
N SER A 93 35.28 -13.52 27.43
CA SER A 93 36.49 -13.03 28.10
C SER A 93 36.32 -11.62 28.69
N THR A 94 35.46 -10.78 28.11
CA THR A 94 35.13 -9.44 28.64
C THR A 94 34.09 -9.51 29.75
N ALA A 95 33.06 -10.35 29.61
CA ALA A 95 32.02 -10.56 30.63
C ALA A 95 32.59 -11.19 31.92
N SER A 96 33.52 -12.15 31.83
CA SER A 96 34.19 -12.72 33.00
C SER A 96 35.18 -11.78 33.70
N ARG A 97 35.48 -10.62 33.10
CA ARG A 97 36.36 -9.59 33.67
C ARG A 97 35.58 -8.37 34.21
N ALA A 98 34.28 -8.29 33.93
CA ALA A 98 33.39 -7.18 34.30
C ALA A 98 32.91 -7.20 35.76
N GLU A 99 33.23 -8.24 36.55
CA GLU A 99 32.93 -8.29 37.98
C GLU A 99 34.02 -7.66 38.88
N ARG A 100 35.06 -7.05 38.30
CA ARG A 100 36.02 -6.23 39.07
C ARG A 100 35.65 -4.75 38.99
N PRO A 101 35.78 -3.97 40.09
CA PRO A 101 35.48 -2.55 40.07
C PRO A 101 36.30 -1.82 38.99
N PHE A 102 35.67 -0.84 38.33
CA PHE A 102 36.15 0.00 37.22
C PHE A 102 37.50 0.73 37.43
N ALA A 103 38.22 0.48 38.52
CA ALA A 103 39.40 1.22 38.94
C ALA A 103 40.76 0.68 38.43
N ASP A 104 40.79 -0.44 37.70
CA ASP A 104 42.05 -1.13 37.32
C ASP A 104 42.20 -1.39 35.80
N LEU A 105 41.58 -0.55 34.97
CA LEU A 105 41.86 -0.55 33.53
C LEU A 105 43.13 0.29 33.28
N THR A 106 44.23 -0.38 32.88
CA THR A 106 45.42 0.32 32.37
C THR A 106 45.05 1.13 31.12
N SER A 107 45.81 2.18 30.81
CA SER A 107 45.57 3.06 29.64
C SER A 107 45.41 2.29 28.31
N GLU A 108 46.05 1.13 28.20
CA GLU A 108 45.92 0.23 27.04
C GLU A 108 44.56 -0.50 26.99
N GLY A 109 43.99 -0.87 28.14
CA GLY A 109 42.67 -1.51 28.22
C GLY A 109 41.53 -0.56 27.83
N ILE A 110 41.64 0.71 28.20
CA ILE A 110 40.67 1.76 27.80
C ILE A 110 40.76 2.02 26.28
N SER A 111 41.99 2.08 25.72
CA SER A 111 42.18 2.19 24.27
C SER A 111 41.55 1.02 23.52
N LEU A 112 41.78 -0.22 23.96
CA LEU A 112 41.26 -1.40 23.26
C LEU A 112 39.72 -1.46 23.28
N PHE A 113 39.07 -1.06 24.38
CA PHE A 113 37.61 -0.97 24.46
C PHE A 113 37.04 0.15 23.58
N ILE A 114 37.70 1.31 23.49
CA ILE A 114 37.30 2.41 22.61
C ILE A 114 37.49 2.00 21.14
N PHE A 115 38.59 1.35 20.79
CA PHE A 115 38.82 0.85 19.42
C PHE A 115 37.82 -0.23 19.02
N ALA A 116 37.50 -1.18 19.91
CA ALA A 116 36.51 -2.22 19.66
C ALA A 116 35.09 -1.67 19.49
N THR A 117 34.68 -0.68 20.31
CA THR A 117 33.38 -0.03 20.18
C THR A 117 33.27 0.84 18.92
N ILE A 118 34.34 1.55 18.55
CA ILE A 118 34.39 2.34 17.29
C ILE A 118 34.36 1.43 16.07
N THR A 119 35.09 0.30 16.07
CA THR A 119 35.10 -0.64 14.93
C THR A 119 33.77 -1.36 14.78
N VAL A 120 33.17 -1.89 15.85
CA VAL A 120 31.83 -2.53 15.79
C VAL A 120 30.74 -1.54 15.34
N SER A 121 30.79 -0.28 15.80
CA SER A 121 29.84 0.76 15.35
C SER A 121 30.04 1.14 13.88
N SER A 122 31.28 1.12 13.38
CA SER A 122 31.59 1.42 11.98
C SER A 122 31.15 0.31 11.03
N PHE A 123 31.22 -0.96 11.44
CA PHE A 123 30.73 -2.09 10.64
C PHE A 123 29.20 -2.17 10.61
N ALA A 124 28.51 -1.88 11.73
CA ALA A 124 27.05 -1.84 11.77
C ALA A 124 26.49 -0.70 10.88
N ALA A 125 27.11 0.48 10.90
CA ALA A 125 26.71 1.61 10.05
C ALA A 125 26.90 1.36 8.55
N ALA A 126 27.86 0.51 8.15
CA ALA A 126 28.09 0.14 6.76
C ALA A 126 27.22 -1.04 6.28
N ALA A 127 26.79 -1.92 7.18
CA ALA A 127 25.97 -3.09 6.84
C ALA A 127 24.49 -2.75 6.56
N ILE A 128 23.94 -1.71 7.22
CA ILE A 128 22.56 -1.26 7.02
C ILE A 128 22.29 -0.79 5.58
N PRO A 129 23.08 0.13 4.97
CA PRO A 129 22.84 0.55 3.59
C PRO A 129 23.05 -0.58 2.57
N LEU A 130 23.92 -1.56 2.86
CA LEU A 130 24.11 -2.75 2.03
C LEU A 130 22.91 -3.70 2.07
N LEU A 131 22.24 -3.82 3.24
CA LEU A 131 20.99 -4.58 3.38
C LEU A 131 19.81 -3.85 2.73
N GLU A 132 19.76 -2.51 2.80
CA GLU A 132 18.76 -1.69 2.09
C GLU A 132 18.87 -1.86 0.56
N LEU A 133 20.09 -1.85 0.02
CA LEU A 133 20.36 -2.13 -1.41
C LEU A 133 20.00 -3.56 -1.80
N ALA A 134 20.21 -4.54 -0.91
CA ALA A 134 19.87 -5.94 -1.14
C ALA A 134 18.35 -6.20 -1.13
N LEU A 135 17.57 -5.35 -0.46
CA LEU A 135 16.12 -5.42 -0.40
C LEU A 135 15.41 -4.61 -1.51
N GLY A 136 16.13 -3.78 -2.28
CA GLY A 136 15.64 -3.16 -3.50
C GLY A 136 14.48 -2.16 -3.36
N TYR A 137 14.05 -1.85 -2.13
CA TYR A 137 13.01 -0.84 -1.90
C TYR A 137 13.61 0.55 -2.05
N ALA A 138 13.40 1.17 -3.21
CA ALA A 138 13.67 2.59 -3.38
C ALA A 138 12.82 3.37 -2.38
N LYS A 139 13.47 4.14 -1.48
CA LYS A 139 12.76 5.12 -0.65
C LYS A 139 11.98 6.05 -1.60
N PRO A 140 10.73 6.42 -1.28
CA PRO A 140 9.99 7.35 -2.12
C PRO A 140 10.81 8.62 -2.30
N ASN A 141 10.86 9.15 -3.52
CA ASN A 141 11.56 10.39 -3.82
C ASN A 141 11.03 11.53 -2.95
N ALA A 142 11.86 12.54 -2.71
CA ALA A 142 11.43 13.74 -2.01
C ALA A 142 10.21 14.36 -2.71
N CYS A 143 9.23 14.81 -1.92
CA CYS A 143 8.08 15.57 -2.38
C CYS A 143 8.20 17.02 -1.89
N SER A 144 7.88 17.97 -2.75
CA SER A 144 7.88 19.40 -2.44
C SER A 144 6.54 20.06 -2.75
N GLY A 145 6.24 21.19 -2.09
CA GLY A 145 4.93 21.86 -2.20
C GLY A 145 3.87 21.23 -1.29
N VAL A 146 2.65 21.09 -1.80
CA VAL A 146 1.51 20.49 -1.07
C VAL A 146 1.57 18.96 -1.16
N CYS A 147 2.27 18.35 -0.20
CA CYS A 147 2.47 16.90 -0.10
C CYS A 147 1.70 16.26 1.06
N VAL A 148 0.62 16.90 1.51
CA VAL A 148 -0.29 16.41 2.54
C VAL A 148 -1.64 16.03 1.92
N ASN A 149 -2.50 15.33 2.68
CA ASN A 149 -3.84 14.90 2.25
C ASN A 149 -3.87 14.03 0.99
N THR A 150 -2.88 13.15 0.83
CA THR A 150 -2.66 12.39 -0.41
C THR A 150 -3.36 11.02 -0.44
N HIS A 151 -4.61 10.93 0.02
CA HIS A 151 -5.35 9.67 0.06
C HIS A 151 -5.78 9.24 -1.35
N ASP A 152 -5.52 7.98 -1.69
CA ASP A 152 -5.73 7.33 -3.00
C ASP A 152 -5.32 8.17 -4.22
N PRO A 153 -4.00 8.43 -4.42
CA PRO A 153 -3.54 9.37 -5.44
C PRO A 153 -3.22 8.72 -6.79
N PRO A 154 -4.11 8.76 -7.82
CA PRO A 154 -3.67 8.60 -9.19
C PRO A 154 -2.83 9.81 -9.61
N ILE A 155 -1.80 9.56 -10.42
CA ILE A 155 -0.97 10.59 -11.03
C ILE A 155 -0.99 10.41 -12.54
N ILE A 156 -1.26 11.48 -13.27
CA ILE A 156 -1.21 11.51 -14.73
C ILE A 156 -0.34 12.68 -15.20
N ARG A 157 0.41 12.45 -16.29
CA ARG A 157 1.19 13.50 -16.95
C ARG A 157 0.48 13.94 -18.23
N ARG A 158 0.23 15.24 -18.35
CA ARG A 158 -0.33 15.87 -19.56
C ARG A 158 0.74 16.00 -20.64
N ASP A 159 0.33 16.11 -21.90
CA ASP A 159 1.23 16.20 -23.07
C ASP A 159 2.20 17.39 -23.00
N ASP A 160 1.83 18.47 -22.30
CA ASP A 160 2.69 19.64 -22.08
C ASP A 160 3.75 19.41 -21.00
N GLY A 161 3.77 18.22 -20.38
CA GLY A 161 4.72 17.81 -19.35
C GLY A 161 4.24 18.02 -17.92
N THR A 162 3.12 18.72 -17.71
CA THR A 162 2.56 18.99 -16.38
C THR A 162 2.02 17.71 -15.74
N TYR A 163 2.36 17.48 -14.48
CA TYR A 163 1.80 16.40 -13.67
C TYR A 163 0.53 16.86 -12.96
N PHE A 164 -0.45 15.98 -12.89
CA PHE A 164 -1.67 16.15 -12.12
C PHE A 164 -1.83 14.98 -11.15
N ARG A 165 -2.29 15.28 -9.94
CA ARG A 165 -2.67 14.29 -8.92
C ARG A 165 -4.07 14.58 -8.44
N PHE A 166 -4.90 13.55 -8.40
CA PHE A 166 -6.29 13.60 -7.92
C PHE A 166 -6.35 12.85 -6.60
N LEU A 167 -7.24 13.22 -5.69
CA LEU A 167 -7.23 12.70 -4.32
C LEU A 167 -8.66 12.46 -3.84
N THR A 168 -8.80 11.47 -2.95
CA THR A 168 -10.03 11.21 -2.20
C THR A 168 -10.47 12.44 -1.40
N GLY A 169 -11.78 12.64 -1.37
CA GLY A 169 -12.47 13.68 -0.63
C GLY A 169 -12.52 15.03 -1.32
N ALA A 170 -13.18 16.00 -0.66
CA ALA A 170 -13.32 17.38 -1.15
C ALA A 170 -13.84 17.51 -2.60
N ARG A 171 -14.69 16.58 -3.03
CA ARG A 171 -15.18 16.44 -4.42
C ARG A 171 -14.07 16.25 -5.46
N ILE A 172 -13.08 15.43 -5.09
CA ILE A 172 -11.85 15.11 -5.80
C ILE A 172 -10.89 16.30 -5.84
N ALA A 173 -10.00 16.40 -4.85
CA ALA A 173 -8.98 17.45 -4.81
C ALA A 173 -7.91 17.25 -5.89
N VAL A 174 -7.67 18.29 -6.70
CA VAL A 174 -6.73 18.30 -7.81
C VAL A 174 -5.50 19.10 -7.44
N HIS A 175 -4.33 18.54 -7.72
CA HIS A 175 -3.05 19.20 -7.60
C HIS A 175 -2.30 19.13 -8.92
N SER A 176 -1.48 20.15 -9.23
CA SER A 176 -0.57 20.13 -10.37
C SER A 176 0.88 20.38 -9.95
N ALA A 177 1.82 19.89 -10.76
CA ALA A 177 3.25 20.11 -10.57
C ALA A 177 4.01 20.10 -11.90
N PRO A 178 5.13 20.82 -12.00
CA PRO A 178 6.02 20.74 -13.18
C PRO A 178 6.85 19.45 -13.22
N ASP A 179 7.04 18.79 -12.08
CA ASP A 179 7.79 17.53 -11.94
C ASP A 179 7.05 16.59 -10.99
N ILE A 180 7.28 15.27 -11.10
CA ILE A 180 6.66 14.25 -10.24
C ILE A 180 7.02 14.44 -8.76
N THR A 181 8.16 15.07 -8.46
CA THR A 181 8.62 15.44 -7.11
C THR A 181 8.08 16.81 -6.64
N GLY A 182 7.32 17.52 -7.48
CA GLY A 182 6.75 18.82 -7.18
C GLY A 182 7.49 20.00 -7.82
N PRO A 183 7.33 21.24 -7.30
CA PRO A 183 6.44 21.57 -6.19
C PRO A 183 4.97 21.39 -6.58
N TRP A 184 4.23 20.62 -5.78
CA TRP A 184 2.80 20.41 -5.96
C TRP A 184 2.00 21.63 -5.49
N ARG A 185 1.03 22.05 -6.31
CA ARG A 185 0.10 23.15 -6.03
C ARG A 185 -1.33 22.62 -6.03
N TYR A 186 -2.13 23.02 -5.06
CA TYR A 186 -3.57 22.76 -5.06
C TYR A 186 -4.29 23.64 -6.09
N GLU A 187 -5.11 23.04 -6.95
CA GLU A 187 -5.84 23.71 -8.03
C GLU A 187 -7.34 23.87 -7.74
N GLY A 188 -7.90 23.01 -6.88
CA GLY A 188 -9.33 23.01 -6.54
C GLY A 188 -9.92 21.60 -6.57
N ALA A 189 -11.24 21.52 -6.68
CA ALA A 189 -11.99 20.26 -6.78
C ALA A 189 -12.38 19.96 -8.24
N ALA A 190 -12.20 18.74 -8.73
CA ALA A 190 -12.51 18.37 -10.10
C ALA A 190 -14.00 18.55 -10.42
N LEU A 191 -14.87 18.23 -9.45
CA LEU A 191 -16.32 18.46 -9.51
C LEU A 191 -16.77 19.38 -8.38
N PRO A 192 -16.65 20.72 -8.49
CA PRO A 192 -16.98 21.64 -7.40
C PRO A 192 -18.43 21.55 -6.89
N ALA A 193 -19.37 21.09 -7.73
CA ALA A 193 -20.78 20.88 -7.38
C ALA A 193 -21.06 19.49 -6.76
N GLY A 194 -20.06 18.61 -6.72
CA GLY A 194 -20.22 17.18 -6.44
C GLY A 194 -20.63 16.39 -7.69
N SER A 195 -20.79 15.09 -7.51
CA SER A 195 -21.25 14.20 -8.57
C SER A 195 -22.77 14.29 -8.76
N VAL A 196 -23.25 14.02 -9.98
CA VAL A 196 -24.68 13.94 -10.31
C VAL A 196 -25.37 12.69 -9.79
N ILE A 197 -24.60 11.75 -9.23
CA ILE A 197 -25.12 10.49 -8.70
C ILE A 197 -26.01 10.73 -7.49
N ASP A 198 -27.13 10.01 -7.48
CA ASP A 198 -28.08 9.99 -6.38
C ASP A 198 -27.73 8.88 -5.37
N LEU A 199 -26.57 9.01 -4.73
CA LEU A 199 -26.14 8.17 -3.62
C LEU A 199 -25.55 9.03 -2.50
N PRO A 200 -25.69 8.59 -1.23
CA PRO A 200 -24.86 9.10 -0.15
C PRO A 200 -23.37 9.01 -0.53
N GLY A 201 -22.62 10.10 -0.32
CA GLY A 201 -21.22 10.21 -0.75
C GLY A 201 -21.00 11.02 -2.04
N ASN A 202 -22.05 11.48 -2.72
CA ASN A 202 -21.88 12.30 -3.94
C ASN A 202 -21.15 13.65 -3.75
N GLN A 203 -20.92 14.08 -2.50
CA GLN A 203 -20.11 15.25 -2.12
C GLN A 203 -18.73 14.88 -1.56
N ASP A 204 -18.49 13.61 -1.25
CA ASP A 204 -17.24 13.09 -0.70
C ASP A 204 -16.84 11.85 -1.51
N LEU A 205 -16.15 12.12 -2.62
CA LEU A 205 -15.87 11.16 -3.68
C LEU A 205 -14.49 10.54 -3.45
N TRP A 206 -14.33 9.25 -3.71
CA TRP A 206 -13.14 8.50 -3.29
C TRP A 206 -12.43 7.81 -4.46
N ALA A 207 -11.17 7.48 -4.23
CA ALA A 207 -10.29 6.66 -5.06
C ALA A 207 -10.41 7.00 -6.55
N PRO A 208 -10.04 8.22 -6.96
CA PRO A 208 -10.03 8.56 -8.37
C PRO A 208 -9.04 7.67 -9.14
N GLU A 209 -9.35 7.40 -10.40
CA GLU A 209 -8.45 6.83 -11.39
C GLU A 209 -8.55 7.68 -12.65
N VAL A 210 -7.42 8.13 -13.20
CA VAL A 210 -7.41 9.06 -14.33
C VAL A 210 -6.53 8.56 -15.46
N MET A 211 -7.10 8.48 -16.66
CA MET A 211 -6.34 8.19 -17.88
C MET A 211 -6.79 8.99 -19.09
N LYS A 212 -5.99 8.90 -20.14
CA LYS A 212 -6.30 9.45 -21.45
C LYS A 212 -6.58 8.32 -22.43
N VAL A 213 -7.73 8.36 -23.09
CA VAL A 213 -8.06 7.49 -24.24
C VAL A 213 -8.33 8.38 -25.44
N GLY A 214 -7.46 8.28 -26.45
CA GLY A 214 -7.45 9.22 -27.57
C GLY A 214 -7.15 10.65 -27.10
N ASN A 215 -8.09 11.56 -27.34
CA ASN A 215 -7.96 12.97 -26.96
C ASN A 215 -8.77 13.35 -25.71
N THR A 216 -9.39 12.36 -25.05
CA THR A 216 -10.27 12.60 -23.89
C THR A 216 -9.64 11.99 -22.64
N TYR A 217 -9.64 12.76 -21.57
CA TYR A 217 -9.34 12.27 -20.24
C TYR A 217 -10.60 11.72 -19.59
N TYR A 218 -10.48 10.56 -18.95
CA TYR A 218 -11.53 9.90 -18.19
C TYR A 218 -11.07 9.84 -16.74
N MET A 219 -11.96 10.18 -15.82
CA MET A 219 -11.76 10.06 -14.38
C MET A 219 -12.85 9.16 -13.83
N TYR A 220 -12.48 7.97 -13.40
CA TYR A 220 -13.35 7.07 -12.66
C TYR A 220 -13.20 7.33 -11.17
N CYS A 221 -14.29 7.30 -10.43
CA CYS A 221 -14.29 7.58 -9.00
C CYS A 221 -15.38 6.78 -8.31
N SER A 222 -15.30 6.73 -6.99
CA SER A 222 -16.26 6.05 -6.12
C SER A 222 -17.21 7.05 -5.47
N ALA A 223 -18.48 6.65 -5.31
CA ALA A 223 -19.44 7.28 -4.42
C ALA A 223 -19.99 6.20 -3.49
N SER A 224 -19.75 6.37 -2.18
CA SER A 224 -20.12 5.39 -1.16
C SER A 224 -20.20 6.05 0.22
N THR A 225 -20.51 5.23 1.23
CA THR A 225 -20.38 5.54 2.64
C THR A 225 -19.64 4.41 3.33
N PHE A 226 -18.92 4.71 4.40
CA PHE A 226 -18.11 3.70 5.10
C PHE A 226 -18.96 2.46 5.43
N CYS A 227 -18.39 1.29 5.17
CA CYS A 227 -18.97 -0.01 5.53
C CYS A 227 -20.24 -0.39 4.77
N SER A 228 -20.46 0.21 3.61
CA SER A 228 -21.62 -0.04 2.76
C SER A 228 -21.20 -0.71 1.46
N GLN A 229 -22.08 -1.59 0.96
CA GLN A 229 -22.06 -2.03 -0.44
C GLN A 229 -22.99 -1.19 -1.32
N GLU A 230 -23.74 -0.25 -0.77
CA GLU A 230 -24.53 0.70 -1.55
C GLU A 230 -23.58 1.77 -2.11
N SER A 231 -22.92 1.39 -3.21
CA SER A 231 -21.81 2.12 -3.79
C SER A 231 -21.93 2.17 -5.30
N ALA A 232 -21.31 3.16 -5.91
CA ALA A 232 -21.18 3.23 -7.35
C ALA A 232 -19.81 3.74 -7.78
N ILE A 233 -19.33 3.18 -8.88
CA ILE A 233 -18.27 3.75 -9.70
C ILE A 233 -18.92 4.55 -10.80
N TRP A 234 -18.42 5.76 -11.00
CA TRP A 234 -18.88 6.68 -12.02
C TRP A 234 -17.71 7.24 -12.81
N VAL A 235 -18.03 7.93 -13.90
CA VAL A 235 -17.02 8.52 -14.78
C VAL A 235 -17.31 9.97 -15.10
N ALA A 236 -16.28 10.81 -15.07
CA ALA A 236 -16.28 12.12 -15.69
C ALA A 236 -15.27 12.18 -16.82
N THR A 237 -15.50 13.09 -17.77
CA THR A 237 -14.59 13.35 -18.88
C THR A 237 -14.09 14.78 -18.88
N SER A 238 -12.85 14.98 -19.34
CA SER A 238 -12.27 16.31 -19.56
C SER A 238 -11.44 16.31 -20.85
N PRO A 239 -11.43 17.41 -21.62
CA PRO A 239 -10.52 17.57 -22.75
C PRO A 239 -9.08 17.96 -22.35
N SER A 240 -8.83 18.43 -21.12
CA SER A 240 -7.53 19.07 -20.79
C SER A 240 -6.99 18.85 -19.36
N LEU A 241 -7.73 18.15 -18.49
CA LEU A 241 -7.53 18.03 -17.04
C LEU A 241 -7.73 19.33 -16.25
N ASP A 242 -7.97 20.47 -16.91
CA ASP A 242 -8.10 21.75 -16.23
C ASP A 242 -9.37 21.82 -15.38
N MET A 243 -9.34 22.66 -14.35
CA MET A 243 -10.50 22.91 -13.49
C MET A 243 -11.70 23.39 -14.32
N ASN A 244 -12.90 22.97 -13.92
CA ASN A 244 -14.17 23.31 -14.59
C ASN A 244 -14.32 22.78 -16.04
N THR A 245 -13.45 21.87 -16.49
CA THR A 245 -13.60 21.20 -17.78
C THR A 245 -14.17 19.78 -17.66
N TRP A 246 -14.32 19.29 -16.42
CA TRP A 246 -14.87 17.98 -16.12
C TRP A 246 -16.38 17.94 -16.31
N THR A 247 -16.85 16.96 -17.04
CA THR A 247 -18.27 16.64 -17.24
C THR A 247 -18.54 15.27 -16.64
N ASP A 248 -19.35 15.22 -15.58
CA ASP A 248 -19.82 13.98 -14.97
C ASP A 248 -20.85 13.29 -15.90
N LEU A 249 -20.60 12.03 -16.23
CA LEU A 249 -21.43 11.21 -17.11
C LEU A 249 -22.27 10.18 -16.33
N GLY A 250 -22.11 10.12 -15.00
CA GLY A 250 -22.86 9.22 -14.13
C GLY A 250 -22.24 7.83 -13.99
N ILE A 251 -23.08 6.89 -13.56
CA ILE A 251 -22.70 5.56 -13.06
C ILE A 251 -22.24 4.64 -14.19
N ILE A 252 -21.19 3.85 -13.91
CA ILE A 252 -20.65 2.78 -14.75
C ILE A 252 -20.84 1.40 -14.11
N VAL A 253 -20.61 1.28 -12.81
CA VAL A 253 -20.87 0.06 -12.02
C VAL A 253 -21.55 0.46 -10.72
N GLN A 254 -22.53 -0.33 -10.28
CA GLN A 254 -23.20 -0.12 -9.01
C GLN A 254 -23.29 -1.44 -8.25
N SER A 255 -23.13 -1.37 -6.93
CA SER A 255 -23.42 -2.45 -6.02
C SER A 255 -24.54 -2.06 -5.06
N SER A 256 -25.22 -3.06 -4.54
CA SER A 256 -26.17 -2.95 -3.43
C SER A 256 -25.82 -3.97 -2.36
N ARG A 257 -26.43 -3.84 -1.18
CA ARG A 257 -26.34 -4.87 -0.13
C ARG A 257 -26.63 -6.26 -0.69
N GLY A 258 -25.73 -7.21 -0.42
CA GLY A 258 -25.83 -8.59 -0.91
C GLY A 258 -25.22 -8.83 -2.29
N SER A 259 -24.66 -7.80 -2.93
CA SER A 259 -23.76 -8.00 -4.07
C SER A 259 -22.52 -8.79 -3.62
N PRO A 260 -21.86 -9.56 -4.49
CA PRO A 260 -20.60 -10.21 -4.14
C PRO A 260 -19.47 -9.18 -3.92
N PHE A 261 -19.55 -8.02 -4.56
CA PHE A 261 -18.53 -6.97 -4.50
C PHE A 261 -19.06 -5.66 -3.89
N ASN A 262 -18.12 -4.78 -3.55
CA ASN A 262 -18.35 -3.36 -3.34
C ASN A 262 -17.86 -2.57 -4.57
N ALA A 263 -18.72 -1.77 -5.19
CA ALA A 263 -18.40 -0.98 -6.37
C ALA A 263 -17.68 0.32 -6.00
N ILE A 264 -16.41 0.20 -5.56
CA ILE A 264 -15.46 1.29 -5.28
C ILE A 264 -14.06 0.91 -5.76
N ASP A 265 -13.13 1.85 -5.67
CA ASP A 265 -11.70 1.71 -6.00
C ASP A 265 -11.44 1.26 -7.45
N PRO A 266 -11.90 2.05 -8.44
CA PRO A 266 -11.69 1.72 -9.85
C PRO A 266 -10.21 1.75 -10.25
N SER A 267 -9.83 0.82 -11.12
CA SER A 267 -8.63 0.87 -11.94
C SER A 267 -8.99 0.44 -13.35
N PHE A 268 -8.62 1.25 -14.33
CA PHE A 268 -9.01 1.02 -15.71
C PHE A 268 -7.80 0.63 -16.57
N LEU A 269 -8.02 -0.30 -17.49
CA LEU A 269 -7.03 -0.75 -18.43
C LEU A 269 -7.65 -0.85 -19.82
N ASN A 270 -6.98 -0.30 -20.83
CA ASN A 270 -7.38 -0.51 -22.23
C ASN A 270 -6.45 -1.52 -22.89
N VAL A 271 -6.95 -2.73 -23.13
CA VAL A 271 -6.18 -3.83 -23.74
C VAL A 271 -6.59 -3.97 -25.20
N GLY A 272 -5.75 -3.47 -26.12
CA GLY A 272 -5.98 -3.63 -27.56
C GLY A 272 -7.31 -3.02 -28.05
N GLY A 273 -7.80 -1.97 -27.39
CA GLY A 273 -9.09 -1.33 -27.69
C GLY A 273 -10.25 -1.85 -26.85
N GLN A 274 -10.04 -2.82 -25.97
CA GLN A 274 -11.05 -3.29 -25.01
C GLN A 274 -10.87 -2.60 -23.66
N PRO A 275 -11.83 -1.75 -23.24
CA PRO A 275 -11.82 -1.17 -21.90
C PRO A 275 -12.20 -2.22 -20.85
N LEU A 276 -11.33 -2.39 -19.87
CA LEU A 276 -11.54 -3.22 -18.69
C LEU A 276 -11.55 -2.31 -17.46
N LEU A 277 -12.54 -2.51 -16.60
CA LEU A 277 -12.63 -1.84 -15.32
C LEU A 277 -12.49 -2.88 -14.21
N THR A 278 -11.40 -2.78 -13.46
CA THR A 278 -11.11 -3.57 -12.27
C THR A 278 -11.45 -2.74 -11.05
N PHE A 279 -12.04 -3.33 -10.03
CA PHE A 279 -12.50 -2.61 -8.85
C PHE A 279 -12.75 -3.56 -7.69
N GLY A 280 -13.00 -3.03 -6.50
CA GLY A 280 -13.38 -3.82 -5.33
C GLY A 280 -12.64 -3.42 -4.09
N SER A 281 -13.31 -3.61 -2.96
CA SER A 281 -12.79 -3.39 -1.62
C SER A 281 -13.63 -4.25 -0.67
N PHE A 282 -12.99 -5.22 -0.01
CA PHE A 282 -13.60 -6.23 0.86
C PHE A 282 -14.62 -7.17 0.16
N TRP A 283 -15.42 -7.91 0.95
CA TRP A 283 -16.42 -8.90 0.50
C TRP A 283 -15.81 -10.02 -0.35
N GLU A 284 -16.21 -10.18 -1.60
CA GLU A 284 -15.56 -11.10 -2.52
C GLU A 284 -14.36 -10.42 -3.25
N ASP A 285 -13.78 -9.40 -2.63
CA ASP A 285 -12.56 -8.68 -3.05
C ASP A 285 -12.65 -8.11 -4.48
N ILE A 286 -11.66 -8.41 -5.32
CA ILE A 286 -11.41 -7.68 -6.56
C ILE A 286 -12.15 -8.33 -7.73
N HIS A 287 -12.93 -7.52 -8.43
CA HIS A 287 -13.70 -7.88 -9.60
C HIS A 287 -13.27 -7.09 -10.83
N GLN A 288 -13.57 -7.62 -12.00
CA GLN A 288 -13.29 -6.98 -13.28
C GLN A 288 -14.47 -7.15 -14.23
N VAL A 289 -14.76 -6.11 -15.01
CA VAL A 289 -15.79 -6.12 -16.03
C VAL A 289 -15.27 -5.48 -17.32
N SER A 290 -15.69 -6.01 -18.47
CA SER A 290 -15.44 -5.37 -19.77
C SER A 290 -16.52 -4.32 -20.04
N LEU A 291 -16.12 -3.19 -20.60
CA LEU A 291 -17.04 -2.14 -21.02
C LEU A 291 -17.10 -2.08 -22.55
N ALA A 292 -18.25 -1.68 -23.10
CA ALA A 292 -18.40 -1.50 -24.55
C ALA A 292 -17.60 -0.28 -25.05
N ASP A 293 -17.50 0.74 -24.21
CA ASP A 293 -16.74 1.99 -24.39
C ASP A 293 -16.30 2.49 -23.00
N PRO A 294 -15.22 3.29 -22.86
CA PRO A 294 -14.77 3.77 -21.55
C PRO A 294 -15.86 4.43 -20.70
N ALA A 295 -16.82 5.15 -21.31
CA ALA A 295 -17.90 5.80 -20.56
C ALA A 295 -19.22 5.02 -20.55
N SER A 296 -19.24 3.77 -21.02
CA SER A 296 -20.47 2.97 -21.06
C SER A 296 -20.76 2.29 -19.72
N LEU A 297 -22.04 2.25 -19.35
CA LEU A 297 -22.52 1.42 -18.24
C LEU A 297 -22.12 -0.05 -18.48
N ALA A 298 -21.61 -0.71 -17.44
CA ALA A 298 -21.30 -2.12 -17.51
C ALA A 298 -22.59 -2.95 -17.70
N THR A 299 -22.64 -3.74 -18.78
CA THR A 299 -23.78 -4.63 -19.07
C THR A 299 -23.49 -6.10 -18.77
N GLU A 300 -22.22 -6.44 -18.60
CA GLU A 300 -21.77 -7.79 -18.23
C GLU A 300 -21.72 -7.95 -16.71
N THR A 301 -21.75 -9.19 -16.23
CA THR A 301 -21.55 -9.49 -14.82
C THR A 301 -20.05 -9.42 -14.48
N PRO A 302 -19.63 -8.59 -13.52
CA PRO A 302 -18.24 -8.54 -13.07
C PRO A 302 -17.73 -9.91 -12.62
N GLN A 303 -16.53 -10.28 -13.05
CA GLN A 303 -15.86 -11.53 -12.70
C GLN A 303 -14.88 -11.28 -11.55
N GLN A 304 -14.88 -12.13 -10.52
CA GLN A 304 -13.88 -12.09 -9.46
C GLN A 304 -12.51 -12.51 -10.01
N ILE A 305 -11.49 -11.68 -9.78
CA ILE A 305 -10.13 -11.90 -10.27
C ILE A 305 -9.08 -12.06 -9.16
N ALA A 306 -9.38 -11.57 -7.95
CA ALA A 306 -8.57 -11.85 -6.75
C ALA A 306 -9.51 -12.03 -5.55
N PHE A 307 -9.16 -12.96 -4.68
CA PHE A 307 -9.92 -13.28 -3.47
C PHE A 307 -9.00 -13.83 -2.39
N ASP A 308 -9.00 -13.19 -1.23
CA ASP A 308 -8.48 -13.74 0.01
C ASP A 308 -9.63 -14.35 0.81
N PRO A 309 -9.79 -15.69 0.81
CA PRO A 309 -10.88 -16.35 1.53
C PRO A 309 -10.75 -16.29 3.05
N VAL A 310 -9.65 -15.74 3.58
CA VAL A 310 -9.38 -15.66 5.02
C VAL A 310 -9.81 -14.31 5.58
N THR A 311 -9.29 -13.23 5.02
CA THR A 311 -9.53 -11.88 5.54
C THR A 311 -10.60 -11.13 4.77
N THR A 312 -10.68 -11.31 3.45
CA THR A 312 -11.54 -10.50 2.56
C THR A 312 -11.32 -9.00 2.75
N GLU A 313 -10.06 -8.60 2.84
CA GLU A 313 -9.61 -7.22 3.12
C GLU A 313 -8.81 -6.65 1.94
N GLN A 314 -8.99 -7.15 0.70
CA GLN A 314 -8.31 -6.58 -0.45
C GLN A 314 -9.07 -5.38 -1.00
N GLU A 315 -8.33 -4.32 -1.33
CA GLU A 315 -8.86 -3.06 -1.88
C GLU A 315 -7.81 -2.36 -2.76
N GLY A 316 -8.19 -1.25 -3.40
CA GLY A 316 -7.27 -0.42 -4.20
C GLY A 316 -6.52 -1.16 -5.31
N PRO A 317 -7.19 -1.94 -6.19
CA PRO A 317 -6.50 -2.62 -7.27
C PRO A 317 -5.85 -1.60 -8.21
N ALA A 318 -4.69 -1.92 -8.75
CA ALA A 318 -4.03 -1.12 -9.79
C ALA A 318 -3.46 -2.04 -10.87
N LEU A 319 -3.90 -1.85 -12.11
CA LEU A 319 -3.41 -2.58 -13.27
C LEU A 319 -2.66 -1.66 -14.23
N PHE A 320 -1.49 -2.11 -14.68
CA PHE A 320 -0.67 -1.43 -15.65
C PHE A 320 -0.36 -2.39 -16.81
N PRO A 321 -0.27 -1.89 -18.06
CA PRO A 321 0.02 -2.70 -19.24
C PRO A 321 1.46 -3.26 -19.26
#